data_AF-A0A5P9JZ08-F1
#
_entry.id   AF-A0A5P9JZ08-F1
#
_cell.length_a   1.000
_cell.length_b   1.000
_cell.length_c   1.000
_cell.angle_alpha   90.00
_cell.angle_beta   90.00
_cell.angle_gamma   90.00
#
_symmetry.space_group_name_H-M   'P 1'
#
loop_
_entity.id
_entity.type
_entity.pdbx_description
1 polymer ?
#
loop_
_entity_poly.entity_id
_entity_poly.type
_entity_poly.pdbx_seq_one_letter_code
_entity_poly.pdbx_strand_id
1 'polypeptide(L)' 'MSKPPLRARKPSSPSKAAPAQASRAEASAAETARYIAEFTAELSFLARRSNLEVLAYLLDMARLEATRAVQGEGRP' A
#
# COMPACT_ATOMS: atom_id res chain seq x y z
N MET A 1 -23.38 17.81 -54.82
CA MET A 1 -24.29 17.96 -53.66
C MET A 1 -23.62 17.32 -52.45
N SER A 2 -23.18 18.16 -51.51
CA SER A 2 -22.14 17.89 -50.50
C SER A 2 -22.66 17.11 -49.28
N LYS A 3 -21.87 16.11 -48.81
CA LYS A 3 -22.12 15.40 -47.54
C LYS A 3 -21.68 16.27 -46.35
N PRO A 4 -22.46 16.39 -45.27
CA PRO A 4 -22.07 17.19 -44.10
C PRO A 4 -21.05 16.45 -43.21
N PRO A 5 -20.16 17.16 -42.50
CA PRO A 5 -19.06 16.56 -41.76
C PRO A 5 -19.49 16.01 -40.39
N LEU A 6 -18.87 14.89 -40.00
CA LEU A 6 -19.02 14.23 -38.71
C LEU A 6 -18.60 15.16 -37.58
N ARG A 7 -19.55 15.46 -36.69
CA ARG A 7 -19.39 16.29 -35.49
C ARG A 7 -18.42 15.60 -34.52
N ALA A 8 -17.21 16.12 -34.38
CA ALA A 8 -16.23 15.67 -33.39
C ALA A 8 -16.81 15.81 -31.98
N ARG A 9 -17.18 14.69 -31.34
CA ARG A 9 -17.48 14.64 -29.91
C ARG A 9 -16.15 14.87 -29.17
N LYS A 10 -16.03 16.03 -28.51
CA LYS A 10 -14.96 16.33 -27.55
C LYS A 10 -14.79 15.16 -26.58
N PRO A 11 -13.55 14.75 -26.25
CA PRO A 11 -13.33 13.76 -25.20
C PRO A 11 -13.87 14.32 -23.88
N SER A 12 -14.74 13.54 -23.25
CA SER A 12 -15.24 13.78 -21.90
C SER A 12 -14.06 13.86 -20.93
N SER A 13 -13.94 15.01 -20.25
CA SER A 13 -13.00 15.21 -19.14
C SER A 13 -13.16 14.13 -18.06
N PRO A 14 -12.07 13.55 -17.54
CA PRO A 14 -12.15 12.68 -16.37
C PRO A 14 -12.14 13.58 -15.13
N SER A 15 -13.30 13.93 -14.60
CA SER A 15 -13.37 14.62 -13.31
C SER A 15 -14.33 13.89 -12.38
N LYS A 16 -13.80 13.51 -11.20
CA LYS A 16 -14.46 12.94 -10.00
C LYS A 16 -14.66 11.41 -9.90
N ALA A 17 -13.60 10.63 -10.11
CA ALA A 17 -13.51 9.25 -9.57
C ALA A 17 -12.50 9.08 -8.41
N ALA A 18 -11.83 10.17 -7.98
CA ALA A 18 -10.64 10.12 -7.15
C ALA A 18 -10.80 9.67 -5.66
N PRO A 19 -11.90 9.96 -4.92
CA PRO A 19 -11.88 9.72 -3.46
C PRO A 19 -12.12 8.26 -3.06
N ALA A 20 -12.89 7.49 -3.85
CA ALA A 20 -13.19 6.09 -3.53
C ALA A 20 -12.03 5.13 -3.88
N GLN A 21 -11.17 5.50 -4.83
CA GLN A 21 -9.99 4.71 -5.18
C GLN A 21 -8.82 4.96 -4.24
N ALA A 22 -8.62 6.21 -3.76
CA ALA A 22 -7.59 6.54 -2.78
C ALA A 22 -7.82 5.81 -1.44
N SER A 23 -9.04 5.89 -0.89
CA SER A 23 -9.41 5.21 0.37
C SER A 23 -9.27 3.68 0.31
N ARG A 24 -9.55 3.06 -0.84
CA ARG A 24 -9.36 1.61 -1.02
C ARG A 24 -7.88 1.23 -1.11
N ALA A 25 -7.06 2.06 -1.74
CA ALA A 25 -5.62 1.84 -1.83
C ALA A 25 -4.94 2.02 -0.45
N GLU A 26 -5.35 3.02 0.32
CA GLU A 26 -4.91 3.24 1.71
C GLU A 26 -5.29 2.07 2.61
N ALA A 27 -6.55 1.60 2.55
CA ALA A 27 -6.97 0.41 3.30
C ALA A 27 -6.13 -0.83 2.94
N SER A 28 -5.78 -0.99 1.66
CA SER A 28 -4.92 -2.09 1.18
C SER A 28 -3.46 -1.94 1.65
N ALA A 29 -2.94 -0.71 1.76
CA ALA A 29 -1.60 -0.44 2.26
C ALA A 29 -1.50 -0.72 3.76
N ALA A 30 -2.49 -0.28 4.54
CA ALA A 30 -2.59 -0.57 5.97
C ALA A 30 -2.69 -2.08 6.24
N GLU A 31 -3.49 -2.81 5.46
CA GLU A 31 -3.60 -4.27 5.56
C GLU A 31 -2.26 -4.96 5.24
N THR A 32 -1.59 -4.51 4.18
CA THR A 32 -0.26 -5.03 3.81
C THR A 32 0.77 -4.78 4.91
N ALA A 33 0.76 -3.58 5.51
CA ALA A 33 1.68 -3.24 6.59
C ALA A 33 1.42 -4.08 7.86
N ARG A 34 0.15 -4.35 8.20
CA ARG A 34 -0.19 -5.28 9.29
C ARG A 34 0.32 -6.69 9.01
N TYR A 35 0.08 -7.21 7.81
CA TYR A 35 0.58 -8.51 7.40
C TYR A 35 2.11 -8.61 7.52
N ILE A 36 2.84 -7.60 7.05
CA ILE A 36 4.31 -7.56 7.18
C ILE A 36 4.73 -7.56 8.65
N ALA A 37 4.06 -6.78 9.51
CA ALA A 37 4.39 -6.70 10.94
C ALA A 37 4.19 -8.04 11.66
N GLU A 38 3.12 -8.77 11.34
CA GLU A 38 2.85 -10.10 11.90
C GLU A 38 3.86 -11.14 11.38
N PHE A 39 4.05 -11.20 10.06
CA PHE A 39 4.91 -12.19 9.42
C PHE A 39 6.39 -12.04 9.85
N THR A 40 6.89 -10.81 9.95
CA THR A 40 8.26 -10.56 10.40
C THR A 40 8.47 -10.90 11.88
N ALA A 41 7.43 -10.86 12.72
CA ALA A 41 7.53 -11.33 14.10
C ALA A 41 7.79 -12.84 14.17
N GLU A 42 7.06 -13.62 13.38
CA GLU A 42 7.23 -15.08 13.32
C GLU A 42 8.61 -15.45 12.78
N LEU A 43 9.06 -14.78 11.72
CA LEU A 43 10.39 -15.00 11.14
C LEU A 43 11.51 -14.62 12.11
N SER A 44 11.36 -13.52 12.86
CA SER A 44 12.35 -13.10 13.86
C SER A 44 12.50 -14.18 14.94
N PHE A 45 11.38 -14.72 15.43
CA PHE A 45 11.39 -15.85 16.36
C PHE A 45 12.13 -17.07 15.81
N LEU A 46 11.87 -17.46 14.56
CA LEU A 46 12.55 -18.59 13.92
C LEU A 46 14.05 -18.33 13.69
N ALA A 47 14.41 -17.11 13.31
CA ALA A 47 15.79 -16.70 13.12
C ALA A 47 16.59 -16.80 14.42
N ARG A 48 16.03 -16.36 15.55
CA ARG A 48 16.65 -16.51 16.89
C ARG A 48 16.84 -17.96 17.29
N ARG A 49 15.82 -18.80 17.05
CA ARG A 49 15.94 -20.25 17.27
C ARG A 49 17.02 -20.91 16.41
N SER A 50 17.38 -20.30 15.29
CA SER A 50 18.39 -20.78 14.35
C SER A 50 19.76 -20.09 14.52
N ASN A 51 19.95 -19.27 15.55
CA ASN A 51 21.15 -18.46 15.80
C ASN A 51 21.51 -17.48 14.66
N LEU A 52 20.51 -16.99 13.93
CA LEU A 52 20.66 -16.01 12.86
C LEU A 52 20.38 -14.58 13.40
N GLU A 53 21.22 -14.12 14.33
CA GLU A 53 20.95 -12.89 15.11
C GLU A 53 20.84 -11.62 14.26
N VAL A 54 21.70 -11.46 13.24
CA VAL A 54 21.63 -10.30 12.33
C VAL A 54 20.31 -10.31 11.54
N LEU A 55 19.86 -11.49 11.11
CA LEU A 55 18.58 -11.63 10.40
C LEU A 55 17.40 -11.30 11.34
N ALA A 56 17.41 -11.82 12.57
CA ALA A 56 16.40 -11.51 13.56
C ALA A 56 16.30 -10.00 13.82
N TYR A 57 17.44 -9.33 13.96
CA TYR A 57 17.49 -7.88 14.11
C TYR A 57 16.88 -7.14 12.91
N LEU A 58 17.20 -7.53 11.67
CA LEU A 58 16.62 -6.92 10.47
C LEU A 58 15.10 -7.12 10.39
N LEU A 59 14.61 -8.29 10.80
CA LEU A 59 13.19 -8.60 10.85
C LEU A 59 12.47 -7.78 11.93
N ASP A 60 13.09 -7.58 13.10
CA ASP A 60 12.56 -6.70 14.15
C ASP A 60 12.46 -5.24 13.67
N MET A 61 13.47 -4.78 12.93
CA MET A 61 13.44 -3.44 12.31
C MET A 61 12.32 -3.33 11.26
N ALA A 62 12.17 -4.32 10.39
CA ALA A 62 11.09 -4.34 9.40
C ALA A 62 9.71 -4.31 10.07
N ARG A 63 9.53 -5.05 11.17
CA ARG A 63 8.29 -5.03 11.98
C ARG A 63 8.01 -3.64 12.54
N LEU A 64 9.02 -2.96 13.08
CA LEU A 64 8.88 -1.61 13.62
C LEU A 64 8.44 -0.63 12.52
N GLU A 65 9.04 -0.68 11.34
CA GLU A 65 8.66 0.21 10.22
C GLU A 65 7.26 -0.09 9.69
N ALA A 66 6.89 -1.37 9.56
CA ALA A 66 5.54 -1.76 9.15
C ALA A 66 4.48 -1.28 10.18
N THR A 67 4.78 -1.38 11.47
CA THR A 67 3.91 -0.86 12.54
C THR A 67 3.79 0.67 12.46
N ARG A 68 4.89 1.38 12.18
CA ARG A 68 4.89 2.84 12.00
C ARG A 68 4.08 3.27 10.78
N ALA A 69 4.11 2.51 9.69
CA ALA A 69 3.33 2.80 8.50
C ALA A 69 1.82 2.82 8.81
N VAL A 70 1.33 1.86 9.61
CA VAL A 70 -0.09 1.80 10.05
C VAL A 70 -0.45 2.97 10.97
N GLN A 71 0.50 3.45 11.79
CA GLN A 71 0.26 4.57 12.73
C GLN A 71 0.42 5.95 12.07
N GLY A 72 1.26 6.05 11.05
CA GLY A 72 1.61 7.29 10.34
C GLY A 72 0.53 7.79 9.37
N GLU A 73 -0.34 6.92 8.87
CA GLU A 73 -1.51 7.28 8.06
C GLU A 73 -2.57 8.11 8.84
N GLY A 74 -2.40 8.31 10.15
CA GLY A 74 -3.31 9.07 11.01
C GLY A 74 -2.91 10.53 11.30
N ARG A 75 -1.88 11.11 10.66
CA ARG A 75 -1.50 12.51 10.88
C ARG A 75 -2.04 13.41 9.74
N PRO A 76 -2.89 14.43 10.04
CA PRO A 76 -3.38 15.39 9.04
C PRO A 76 -2.26 16.28 8.47
#